data_AF-A0A210QN39-F1
#
_entry.id   AF-A0A210QN39-F1
#
_cell.length_a   1.000
_cell.length_b   1.000
_cell.length_c   1.000
_cell.angle_alpha   90.00
_cell.angle_beta   90.00
_cell.angle_gamma   90.00
#
_symmetry.space_group_name_H-M   'P 1'
#
loop_
_entity.id
_entity.type
_entity.pdbx_description
1 polymer ?
#
loop_
_entity_poly.entity_id
_entity_poly.type
_entity_poly.pdbx_seq_one_letter_code
_entity_poly.pdbx_strand_id
1 'polypeptide(L)' 'MKTAIICLLVLSITIASAVDLKSVLLNKRATASCPSSHGMVGICLWDPNVNCMSNLDCTGGMLCCPHGCGSICMKPVH' A
#
# COMPACT_ATOMS: atom_id res chain seq x y z
N MET A 1 1.65 -44.18 -19.12
CA MET A 1 2.47 -43.02 -19.55
C MET A 1 1.63 -41.78 -19.81
N LYS A 2 0.59 -41.84 -20.66
CA LYS A 2 -0.27 -40.71 -21.02
C LYS A 2 -1.07 -40.12 -19.83
N THR A 3 -1.55 -40.99 -18.93
CA THR A 3 -2.29 -40.60 -17.72
C THR A 3 -1.45 -39.79 -16.72
N ALA A 4 -0.15 -40.09 -16.59
CA ALA A 4 0.75 -39.36 -15.70
C ALA A 4 1.04 -37.94 -16.23
N ILE A 5 1.17 -37.78 -17.55
CA ILE A 5 1.38 -36.48 -18.20
C ILE A 5 0.14 -35.58 -18.01
N ILE A 6 -1.06 -36.15 -18.13
CA ILE A 6 -2.32 -35.42 -17.91
C ILE A 6 -2.41 -34.91 -16.46
N CYS A 7 -2.06 -35.72 -15.47
CA CYS A 7 -2.08 -35.30 -14.07
C CYS A 7 -1.10 -34.15 -13.77
N LEU A 8 0.10 -34.17 -14.36
CA LEU A 8 1.11 -33.13 -14.15
C LEU A 8 0.67 -31.77 -14.71
N LEU A 9 0.01 -31.77 -15.86
CA LEU A 9 -0.53 -30.54 -16.46
C LEU A 9 -1.71 -29.96 -15.67
N VAL A 10 -2.57 -30.81 -15.11
CA VAL A 10 -3.69 -30.35 -14.28
C VAL A 10 -3.20 -29.72 -12.97
N LEU A 11 -2.14 -30.27 -12.36
CA LEU A 11 -1.55 -29.73 -11.13
C LEU A 11 -0.90 -28.36 -11.32
N SER A 12 -0.28 -28.07 -12.47
CA SER A 12 0.30 -26.75 -12.72
C SER A 12 -0.78 -25.68 -12.96
N ILE A 13 -1.89 -26.04 -13.60
CA ILE A 13 -3.01 -25.15 -13.88
C ILE A 13 -3.77 -24.76 -12.59
N THR A 14 -3.93 -25.69 -11.64
CA THR A 14 -4.60 -25.40 -10.35
C THR A 14 -3.76 -24.49 -9.45
N ILE A 15 -2.44 -24.52 -9.56
CA ILE A 15 -1.55 -23.63 -8.78
C ILE A 15 -1.61 -22.18 -9.31
N ALA A 16 -1.77 -21.99 -10.63
CA ALA A 16 -1.86 -20.66 -11.23
C ALA A 16 -3.11 -19.87 -10.83
N SER A 17 -4.18 -20.53 -10.37
CA SER A 17 -5.44 -19.87 -9.98
C SER A 17 -5.49 -19.45 -8.51
N ALA A 18 -4.52 -19.87 -7.68
CA ALA A 18 -4.45 -19.50 -6.26
C ALA A 18 -3.73 -18.16 -6.00
N VAL A 19 -3.12 -17.55 -7.01
CA VAL A 19 -2.27 -16.35 -6.88
C VAL A 19 -2.97 -15.01 -7.10
N ASP A 20 -4.23 -14.98 -7.55
CA ASP A 20 -4.89 -13.72 -7.92
C ASP A 20 -5.86 -13.11 -6.90
N LEU A 21 -6.47 -13.89 -6.01
CA LEU A 21 -7.42 -13.30 -5.05
C LEU A 21 -6.69 -12.52 -3.95
N LYS A 22 -5.55 -13.03 -3.46
CA LYS A 22 -4.78 -12.33 -2.41
C LYS A 22 -4.19 -11.01 -2.93
N SER A 23 -3.70 -10.98 -4.15
CA SER A 23 -3.15 -9.77 -4.79
C SER A 23 -4.26 -8.76 -5.13
N VAL A 24 -5.42 -9.18 -5.64
CA VAL A 24 -6.56 -8.29 -5.92
C VAL A 24 -7.19 -7.75 -4.62
N LEU A 25 -7.33 -8.57 -3.57
CA LEU A 25 -7.84 -8.11 -2.27
C LEU A 25 -6.88 -7.14 -1.57
N LEU A 26 -5.57 -7.33 -1.71
CA LEU A 26 -4.57 -6.38 -1.20
C LEU A 26 -4.47 -5.10 -2.06
N ASN A 27 -4.87 -5.15 -3.34
CA ASN A 27 -4.90 -3.99 -4.22
C ASN A 27 -6.20 -3.16 -4.08
N LYS A 28 -7.28 -3.74 -3.53
CA LYS A 28 -8.60 -3.08 -3.43
C LYS A 28 -8.83 -2.30 -2.12
N ARG A 29 -7.79 -2.02 -1.34
CA ARG A 29 -7.88 -1.30 -0.06
C ARG A 29 -7.14 0.04 -0.08
N ALA A 30 -7.43 0.87 -1.06
CA ALA A 30 -7.09 2.29 -1.05
C ALA A 30 -8.37 3.11 -1.28
N THR A 31 -9.29 3.09 -0.31
CA THR A 31 -10.44 4.02 -0.29
C THR A 31 -10.10 5.33 0.43
N ALA A 32 -8.91 5.42 1.02
CA ALA A 32 -8.44 6.52 1.83
C ALA A 32 -7.33 7.26 1.08
N SER A 33 -7.52 8.57 0.89
CA SER A 33 -6.57 9.47 0.22
C SER A 33 -6.08 10.54 1.18
N CYS A 34 -4.92 11.13 0.89
CA CYS A 34 -4.45 12.30 1.62
C CYS A 34 -5.33 13.52 1.36
N PRO A 35 -5.62 14.34 2.37
CA PRO A 35 -6.25 15.64 2.15
C PRO A 35 -5.33 16.53 1.32
N SER A 36 -5.90 17.49 0.59
CA SER A 36 -5.12 18.52 -0.11
C SER A 36 -4.29 19.29 0.91
N SER A 37 -2.96 19.21 0.82
CA SER A 37 -2.07 19.98 1.66
C SER A 37 -1.65 21.27 0.97
N HIS A 38 -1.55 22.33 1.77
CA HIS A 38 -0.88 23.57 1.39
C HIS A 38 0.32 23.70 2.31
N GLY A 39 1.50 23.88 1.74
CA GLY A 39 2.73 24.09 2.52
C GLY A 39 3.74 24.90 1.73
N MET A 40 4.58 25.63 2.45
CA MET A 40 5.72 26.29 1.82
C MET A 40 6.80 25.26 1.50
N VAL A 41 7.34 25.34 0.29
CA VAL A 41 8.52 24.56 -0.11
C VAL A 41 9.75 25.31 0.42
N GLY A 42 10.59 24.64 1.20
CA GLY A 42 11.77 25.21 1.87
C GLY A 42 12.73 24.11 2.32
N ILE A 43 13.70 24.47 3.17
CA ILE A 43 14.60 23.47 3.78
C ILE A 43 13.79 22.54 4.68
N CYS A 44 14.02 21.24 4.52
CA CYS A 44 13.33 20.22 5.32
C CYS A 44 14.08 19.97 6.61
N LEU A 45 13.53 20.52 7.68
CA LEU A 45 13.88 20.07 9.01
C LEU A 45 13.08 18.80 9.31
N TRP A 46 13.80 17.69 9.41
CA TRP A 46 13.21 16.41 9.79
C TRP A 46 13.08 16.34 11.31
N ASP A 47 11.85 16.28 11.81
CA ASP A 47 11.55 15.96 13.22
C ASP A 47 10.80 14.62 13.26
N PRO A 48 11.38 13.54 13.84
CA PRO A 48 10.72 12.23 13.89
C PRO A 48 9.43 12.20 14.72
N ASN A 49 9.13 13.24 15.50
CA ASN A 49 7.87 13.36 16.24
C ASN A 49 6.75 14.03 15.42
N VAL A 50 7.11 14.71 14.33
CA VAL A 50 6.17 15.45 13.46
C VAL A 50 6.08 14.80 12.09
N ASN A 51 7.21 14.36 11.56
CA ASN A 51 7.32 13.78 10.24
C ASN A 51 7.18 12.26 10.24
N CYS A 52 6.79 11.75 9.09
CA CYS A 52 6.64 10.32 8.84
C CYS A 52 7.29 9.97 7.49
N MET A 53 7.71 8.71 7.35
CA MET A 53 8.22 8.16 6.09
C MET A 53 7.19 7.26 5.42
N SER A 54 6.28 6.68 6.21
CA SER A 54 5.28 5.73 5.77
C SER A 54 4.02 5.78 6.64
N ASN A 55 2.92 5.21 6.14
CA ASN A 55 1.68 5.08 6.91
C ASN A 55 1.86 4.26 8.20
N LEU A 56 2.90 3.43 8.30
CA LEU A 56 3.21 2.62 9.49
C LEU A 56 3.75 3.46 10.65
N ASP A 57 4.32 4.63 10.34
CA ASP A 57 4.82 5.56 11.36
C ASP A 57 3.65 6.33 12.02
N CYS A 58 2.46 6.26 11.41
CA CYS A 58 1.27 6.95 11.85
C CYS A 58 0.35 6.02 12.65
N THR A 59 -0.19 6.53 13.75
CA THR A 59 -1.14 5.78 14.58
C THR A 59 -2.58 5.92 14.06
N GLY A 60 -3.47 5.02 14.50
CA GLY A 60 -4.91 5.19 14.32
C GLY A 60 -5.41 5.23 12.87
N GLY A 61 -4.72 4.59 11.93
CA GLY A 61 -5.13 4.55 10.51
C GLY A 61 -4.95 5.89 9.78
N MET A 62 -4.14 6.79 10.33
CA MET A 62 -3.68 7.99 9.64
C MET A 62 -2.76 7.64 8.46
N LEU A 63 -2.68 8.57 7.50
CA LEU A 63 -1.80 8.44 6.34
C LEU A 63 -0.61 9.39 6.49
N CYS A 64 0.54 8.94 6.01
CA CYS A 64 1.72 9.78 5.88
C CYS A 64 1.62 10.60 4.59
N CYS A 65 1.27 11.88 4.74
CA CYS A 65 0.89 12.73 3.62
C CYS A 65 1.92 13.85 3.39
N PRO A 66 2.25 14.18 2.12
CA PRO A 66 3.10 15.32 1.81
C PRO A 66 2.53 16.61 2.38
N HIS A 67 3.36 17.41 3.03
CA HIS A 67 2.99 18.69 3.61
C HIS A 67 4.17 19.66 3.58
N GLY A 68 4.17 20.56 2.61
CA GLY A 68 5.33 21.40 2.32
C GLY A 68 6.48 20.56 1.78
N CYS A 69 7.65 20.65 2.39
CA CYS A 69 8.83 19.91 1.93
C CYS A 69 9.03 18.54 2.63
N GLY A 70 8.20 18.21 3.62
CA GLY A 70 8.20 16.91 4.30
C GLY A 70 6.86 16.20 4.18
N SER A 71 6.67 15.21 5.05
CA SER A 71 5.38 14.51 5.20
C SER A 71 5.00 14.48 6.67
N ILE A 72 3.69 14.51 6.96
CA ILE A 72 3.15 14.43 8.32
C ILE A 72 1.96 13.46 8.35
N CYS A 73 1.64 12.94 9.54
CA CYS A 73 0.47 12.08 9.71
C CYS A 73 -0.83 12.90 9.64
N MET A 74 -1.69 12.61 8.67
CA MET A 74 -2.98 13.27 8.47
C MET A 74 -4.12 12.27 8.47
N LYS A 75 -5.31 12.72 8.86
CA LYS A 75 -6.52 11.90 8.73
C LYS A 75 -6.87 11.75 7.24
N PRO A 76 -7.16 10.52 6.77
CA PRO A 76 -7.54 10.29 5.40
C PRO A 76 -8.91 10.91 5.06
N VAL A 77 -9.07 11.25 3.79
CA VAL A 77 -10.36 11.61 3.16
C VAL A 77 -10.79 10.51 2.19
N HIS A 78 -12.09 10.45 1.88
CA HIS A 78 -12.68 9.51 0.90
C HIS A 78 -12.88 10.19 -0.44
#